data_AF-A0A535NPF3-F1
#
_entry.id   AF-A0A535NPF3-F1
#
_cell.length_a   1.000
_cell.length_b   1.000
_cell.length_c   1.000
_cell.angle_alpha   90.00
_cell.angle_beta   90.00
_cell.angle_gamma   90.00
#
_symmetry.space_group_name_H-M   'P 1'
#
loop_
_entity.id
_entity.type
_entity.pdbx_description
1 polymer ?
#
loop_
_entity_poly.entity_id
_entity_poly.type
_entity_poly.pdbx_seq_one_letter_code
_entity_poly.pdbx_strand_id
1 'polypeptide(L)'
;AEELGVVPMALYKHVANKEELLDGMIDVVVGEIDPPAPGTDWKTAVRQRILSARRALLHHPWASRVIESKKNPTPVVLEYMDAMIGMFRAGGFSVNLTHHVMHTIGSRVLGFTQELFNDSRTVDPEMQAIMLRELAGKYPYVVEIAGAASHEGESVVGPGCDDQFEFEFALDLLLDGFERLRHAESSETTKIAESTG
;
A
#
# COMPACT_ATOMS: atom_id res chain seq x y z
N ALA A 1 -15.22 -0.55 26.22
CA ALA A 1 -15.96 -0.11 27.43
C ALA A 1 -15.66 -1.06 28.57
N GLU A 2 -15.89 -2.35 28.39
CA GLU A 2 -15.52 -3.42 29.32
C GLU A 2 -14.02 -3.43 29.67
N GLU A 3 -13.12 -3.41 28.67
CA GLU A 3 -11.67 -3.32 28.89
C GLU A 3 -11.22 -2.06 29.65
N LEU A 4 -11.99 -0.97 29.52
CA LEU A 4 -11.71 0.30 30.18
C LEU A 4 -12.48 0.43 31.52
N GLY A 5 -13.25 -0.59 31.92
CA GLY A 5 -14.07 -0.58 33.13
C GLY A 5 -15.17 0.50 33.14
N VAL A 6 -15.56 1.01 31.96
CA VAL A 6 -16.54 2.10 31.83
C VAL A 6 -17.80 1.66 31.10
N VAL A 7 -18.90 2.34 31.39
CA VAL A 7 -20.14 2.18 30.61
C VAL A 7 -19.95 2.70 29.18
N PRO A 8 -20.59 2.10 28.15
CA PRO A 8 -20.44 2.53 26.75
C PRO A 8 -20.69 4.02 26.51
N MET A 9 -21.64 4.62 27.24
CA MET A 9 -21.92 6.07 27.15
C MET A 9 -20.78 6.98 27.61
N ALA A 10 -19.85 6.49 28.43
CA ALA A 10 -18.68 7.27 28.83
C ALA A 10 -17.69 7.43 27.67
N LEU A 11 -17.59 6.45 26.76
CA LEU A 11 -16.77 6.56 25.56
C LEU A 11 -17.31 7.64 24.63
N TYR A 12 -18.64 7.71 24.48
CA TYR A 12 -19.27 8.68 23.59
C TYR A 12 -19.15 10.15 24.04
N LYS A 13 -18.61 10.41 25.25
CA LYS A 13 -18.22 11.77 25.66
C LYS A 13 -16.93 12.25 25.01
N HIS A 14 -16.09 11.33 24.53
CA HIS A 14 -14.80 11.61 23.92
C HIS A 14 -14.80 11.41 22.40
N VAL A 15 -15.71 10.57 21.89
CA VAL A 15 -15.92 10.34 20.46
C VAL A 15 -17.42 10.38 20.17
N ALA A 16 -17.88 11.13 19.17
CA ALA A 16 -19.30 11.33 18.93
C ALA A 16 -20.01 10.06 18.42
N ASN A 17 -19.30 9.17 17.72
CA ASN A 17 -19.84 7.95 17.13
C ASN A 17 -18.75 6.89 16.87
N LYS A 18 -19.16 5.76 16.30
CA LYS A 18 -18.25 4.67 15.94
C LYS A 18 -17.28 5.09 14.83
N GLU A 19 -17.73 5.91 13.88
CA GLU A 19 -16.86 6.37 12.79
C GLU A 19 -15.67 7.18 13.32
N GLU A 20 -15.89 8.08 14.27
CA GLU A 20 -14.85 8.91 14.89
C GLU A 20 -13.90 8.07 15.75
N LEU A 21 -14.41 7.03 16.44
CA LEU A 21 -13.55 6.06 17.11
C LEU A 21 -12.62 5.35 16.12
N LEU A 22 -13.17 4.90 14.98
CA LEU A 22 -12.39 4.24 13.93
C LEU A 22 -11.37 5.19 13.30
N ASP A 23 -11.70 6.47 13.14
CA ASP A 23 -10.76 7.50 12.67
C ASP A 23 -9.59 7.66 13.64
N GLY A 24 -9.87 7.80 14.94
CA GLY A 24 -8.81 7.89 15.96
C GLY A 24 -7.95 6.62 16.03
N MET A 25 -8.53 5.44 15.82
CA MET A 25 -7.77 4.20 15.74
C MET A 25 -6.86 4.15 14.50
N ILE A 26 -7.34 4.61 13.34
CA ILE A 26 -6.50 4.74 12.13
C ILE A 26 -5.35 5.71 12.38
N ASP A 27 -5.62 6.86 13.01
CA ASP A 27 -4.61 7.87 13.31
C ASP A 27 -3.48 7.31 14.19
N VAL A 28 -3.82 6.46 15.16
CA VAL A 28 -2.82 5.74 15.98
C VAL A 28 -1.97 4.81 15.11
N VAL A 29 -2.59 4.01 14.23
CA VAL A 29 -1.86 3.09 13.34
C VAL A 29 -0.94 3.84 12.37
N VAL A 30 -1.42 4.94 11.77
CA VAL A 30 -0.60 5.78 10.88
C VAL A 30 0.52 6.50 11.64
N GLY A 31 0.30 6.80 12.92
CA GLY A 31 1.32 7.34 13.81
C GLY A 31 2.47 6.37 14.13
N GLU A 32 2.29 5.06 13.91
CA GLU A 32 3.37 4.06 14.04
C GLU A 32 4.36 4.09 12.86
N ILE A 33 4.04 4.81 11.78
CA ILE A 33 4.85 4.83 10.56
C ILE A 33 6.09 5.71 10.75
N ASP A 34 7.25 5.11 10.56
CA ASP A 34 8.55 5.77 10.71
C ASP A 34 8.65 7.04 9.84
N PRO A 35 9.20 8.16 10.37
CA PRO A 35 9.42 9.37 9.58
C PRO A 35 10.38 9.12 8.41
N PRO A 36 10.38 9.98 7.37
CA PRO A 36 11.34 9.86 6.28
C PRO A 36 12.79 9.89 6.79
N ALA A 37 13.63 8.98 6.30
CA ALA A 37 15.04 8.97 6.66
C ALA A 37 15.74 10.26 6.17
N PRO A 38 16.45 11.00 7.03
CA PRO A 38 17.16 12.21 6.61
C PRO A 38 18.38 11.85 5.74
N GLY A 39 18.61 12.63 4.69
CA GLY A 39 19.82 12.53 3.85
C GLY A 39 19.88 11.32 2.91
N THR A 40 18.82 10.52 2.80
CA THR A 40 18.71 9.46 1.81
C THR A 40 18.19 9.99 0.47
N ASP A 41 18.50 9.30 -0.62
CA ASP A 41 17.88 9.59 -1.91
C ASP A 41 16.35 9.39 -1.84
N TRP A 42 15.61 10.07 -2.71
CA TRP A 42 14.15 10.08 -2.70
C TRP A 42 13.55 8.67 -2.80
N LYS A 43 14.17 7.79 -3.58
CA LYS A 43 13.64 6.47 -3.91
C LYS A 43 13.75 5.55 -2.70
N THR A 44 14.93 5.52 -2.08
CA THR A 44 15.17 4.81 -0.82
C THR A 44 14.25 5.32 0.27
N ALA A 45 14.12 6.65 0.41
CA ALA A 45 13.29 7.26 1.44
C ALA A 45 11.81 6.84 1.29
N VAL A 46 11.27 6.92 0.06
CA VAL A 46 9.87 6.53 -0.24
C VAL A 46 9.67 5.04 0.01
N ARG A 47 10.59 4.20 -0.47
CA ARG A 47 10.54 2.74 -0.26
C ARG A 47 10.47 2.40 1.23
N GLN A 48 11.38 2.96 2.03
CA GLN A 48 11.43 2.72 3.47
C GLN A 48 10.15 3.16 4.18
N ARG A 49 9.60 4.32 3.81
CA ARG A 49 8.38 4.84 4.41
C ARG A 49 7.16 3.99 4.09
N ILE A 50 7.06 3.47 2.87
CA ILE A 50 5.99 2.54 2.48
C ILE A 50 6.12 1.19 3.18
N LEU A 51 7.33 0.66 3.31
CA LEU A 51 7.55 -0.60 4.03
C LEU A 51 7.32 -0.46 5.54
N SER A 52 7.56 0.72 6.11
CA SER A 52 7.16 1.03 7.49
C SER A 52 5.63 1.07 7.62
N ALA A 53 4.93 1.71 6.66
CA ALA A 53 3.47 1.68 6.58
C ALA A 53 2.93 0.25 6.51
N ARG A 54 3.52 -0.59 5.65
CA ARG A 54 3.14 -2.01 5.52
C ARG A 54 3.29 -2.75 6.84
N ARG A 55 4.40 -2.56 7.55
CA ARG A 55 4.63 -3.18 8.85
C ARG A 55 3.55 -2.79 9.87
N ALA A 56 3.20 -1.51 9.95
CA ALA A 56 2.13 -1.04 10.82
C ALA A 56 0.78 -1.68 10.44
N LEU A 57 0.43 -1.68 9.16
CA LEU A 57 -0.84 -2.24 8.67
C LEU A 57 -0.93 -3.77 8.84
N LEU A 58 0.18 -4.50 8.73
CA LEU A 58 0.22 -5.95 8.98
C LEU A 58 0.05 -6.29 10.47
N HIS A 59 0.47 -5.42 11.39
CA HIS A 59 0.15 -5.57 12.82
C HIS A 59 -1.33 -5.28 13.11
N HIS A 60 -2.01 -4.53 12.23
CA HIS A 60 -3.41 -4.13 12.37
C HIS A 60 -4.26 -4.49 11.13
N PRO A 61 -4.47 -5.79 10.79
CA PRO A 61 -5.10 -6.19 9.53
C PRO A 61 -6.54 -5.68 9.30
N TRP A 62 -7.20 -5.20 10.36
CA TRP A 62 -8.52 -4.58 10.28
C TRP A 62 -8.47 -3.17 9.66
N ALA A 63 -7.33 -2.48 9.74
CA ALA A 63 -7.20 -1.07 9.42
C ALA A 63 -7.35 -0.79 7.91
N SER A 64 -6.81 -1.65 7.04
CA SER A 64 -6.93 -1.50 5.58
C SER A 64 -8.39 -1.44 5.12
N ARG A 65 -9.24 -2.34 5.63
CA ARG A 65 -10.68 -2.35 5.33
C ARG A 65 -11.40 -1.10 5.82
N VAL A 66 -11.02 -0.58 6.99
CA VAL A 66 -11.61 0.66 7.51
C VAL A 66 -11.19 1.82 6.61
N ILE A 67 -9.90 1.94 6.27
CA ILE A 67 -9.37 2.96 5.37
C ILE A 67 -10.10 2.93 4.01
N GLU A 68 -10.27 1.75 3.40
CA GLU A 68 -11.00 1.57 2.14
C GLU A 68 -12.47 2.01 2.21
N SER A 69 -13.11 1.88 3.37
CA SER A 69 -14.51 2.26 3.57
C SER A 69 -14.73 3.76 3.76
N LYS A 70 -13.67 4.52 4.05
CA LYS A 70 -13.76 5.95 4.38
C LYS A 70 -13.85 6.79 3.10
N LYS A 71 -14.67 7.84 3.16
CA LYS A 71 -14.83 8.79 2.04
C LYS A 71 -13.72 9.84 1.99
N ASN A 72 -13.19 10.21 3.14
CA ASN A 72 -12.19 11.27 3.30
C ASN A 72 -11.09 10.79 4.25
N PRO A 73 -9.83 11.22 4.05
CA PRO A 73 -8.76 10.98 5.01
C PRO A 73 -9.00 11.78 6.30
N THR A 74 -8.50 11.25 7.42
CA THR A 74 -8.35 12.01 8.67
C THR A 74 -7.21 13.03 8.53
N PRO A 75 -7.08 14.01 9.45
CA PRO A 75 -5.96 14.94 9.44
C PRO A 75 -4.58 14.25 9.47
N VAL A 76 -4.40 13.21 10.27
CA VAL A 76 -3.13 12.46 10.37
C VAL A 76 -2.82 11.72 9.07
N VAL A 77 -3.82 11.11 8.43
CA VAL A 77 -3.66 10.48 7.11
C VAL A 77 -3.32 11.54 6.05
N LEU A 78 -3.93 12.73 6.11
CA LEU A 78 -3.65 13.80 5.18
C LEU A 78 -2.22 14.35 5.35
N GLU A 79 -1.74 14.50 6.59
CA GLU A 79 -0.35 14.85 6.89
C GLU A 79 0.64 13.80 6.37
N TYR A 80 0.29 12.51 6.51
CA TYR A 80 1.06 11.43 5.92
C TYR A 80 1.14 11.54 4.39
N MET A 81 0.02 11.80 3.72
CA MET A 81 -0.05 12.00 2.27
C MET A 81 0.74 13.23 1.83
N ASP A 82 0.64 14.34 2.55
CA ASP A 82 1.41 15.57 2.29
C ASP A 82 2.92 15.31 2.38
N ALA A 83 3.37 14.57 3.40
CA ALA A 83 4.77 14.18 3.54
C ALA A 83 5.24 13.31 2.35
N MET A 84 4.44 12.34 1.91
CA MET A 84 4.75 11.51 0.74
C MET A 84 4.86 12.34 -0.55
N ILE A 85 3.93 13.27 -0.77
CA ILE A 85 3.97 14.22 -1.89
C ILE A 85 5.24 15.08 -1.79
N GLY A 86 5.56 15.58 -0.60
CA GLY A 86 6.77 16.35 -0.32
C GLY A 86 8.05 15.61 -0.71
N MET A 87 8.13 14.30 -0.46
CA MET A 87 9.29 13.48 -0.82
C MET A 87 9.48 13.39 -2.34
N PHE A 88 8.42 13.20 -3.12
CA PHE A 88 8.51 13.23 -4.59
C PHE A 88 8.92 14.61 -5.09
N ARG A 89 8.33 15.68 -4.53
CA ARG A 89 8.66 17.05 -4.92
C ARG A 89 10.12 17.40 -4.61
N ALA A 90 10.62 17.02 -3.43
CA ALA A 90 12.03 17.17 -3.07
C ALA A 90 12.97 16.30 -3.94
N GLY A 91 12.47 15.14 -4.41
CA GLY A 91 13.15 14.28 -5.38
C GLY A 91 13.20 14.82 -6.81
N GLY A 92 12.64 16.01 -7.08
CA GLY A 92 12.70 16.67 -8.39
C GLY A 92 11.58 16.26 -9.35
N PHE A 93 10.53 15.60 -8.87
CA PHE A 93 9.33 15.34 -9.68
C PHE A 93 8.54 16.62 -9.91
N SER A 94 7.98 16.85 -11.09
CA SER A 94 7.02 17.94 -11.34
C SER A 94 5.71 17.72 -10.56
N VAL A 95 4.86 18.75 -10.46
CA VAL A 95 3.53 18.62 -9.82
C VAL A 95 2.67 17.61 -10.59
N ASN A 96 2.68 17.68 -11.92
CA ASN A 96 1.92 16.77 -12.77
C ASN A 96 2.40 15.33 -12.63
N LEU A 97 3.72 15.11 -12.68
CA LEU A 97 4.27 13.77 -12.50
C LEU A 97 4.00 13.25 -11.09
N THR A 98 4.13 14.08 -10.06
CA THR A 98 3.78 13.70 -8.67
C THR A 98 2.32 13.25 -8.56
N HIS A 99 1.39 13.98 -9.19
CA HIS A 99 -0.01 13.58 -9.23
C HIS A 99 -0.21 12.21 -9.91
N HIS A 100 0.43 11.96 -11.05
CA HIS A 100 0.37 10.65 -11.72
C HIS A 100 0.95 9.54 -10.85
N VAL A 101 2.11 9.78 -10.23
CA VAL A 101 2.77 8.84 -9.32
C VAL A 101 1.88 8.47 -8.14
N MET A 102 1.24 9.46 -7.49
CA MET A 102 0.32 9.23 -6.37
C MET A 102 -0.90 8.40 -6.79
N HIS A 103 -1.43 8.60 -7.99
CA HIS A 103 -2.49 7.76 -8.53
C HIS A 103 -2.02 6.34 -8.85
N THR A 104 -0.82 6.18 -9.42
CA THR A 104 -0.28 4.87 -9.79
C THR A 104 0.08 4.03 -8.57
N ILE A 105 0.64 4.65 -7.52
CA ILE A 105 1.02 3.93 -6.30
C ILE A 105 -0.21 3.51 -5.48
N GLY A 106 -1.29 4.30 -5.53
CA GLY A 106 -2.59 3.93 -4.95
C GLY A 106 -2.52 3.57 -3.47
N SER A 107 -3.24 2.51 -3.06
CA SER A 107 -3.29 2.05 -1.67
C SER A 107 -1.93 1.60 -1.12
N ARG A 108 -0.97 1.22 -1.98
CA ARG A 108 0.38 0.83 -1.55
C ARG A 108 1.11 1.98 -0.87
N VAL A 109 0.70 3.23 -1.09
CA VAL A 109 1.21 4.37 -0.33
C VAL A 109 1.01 4.20 1.18
N LEU A 110 -0.05 3.51 1.60
CA LEU A 110 -0.34 3.17 3.00
C LEU A 110 0.09 1.75 3.38
N GLY A 111 0.87 1.07 2.53
CA GLY A 111 1.49 -0.22 2.87
C GLY A 111 0.66 -1.47 2.58
N PHE A 112 -0.47 -1.37 1.87
CA PHE A 112 -1.30 -2.52 1.53
C PHE A 112 -1.70 -2.53 0.06
N THR A 113 -1.97 -3.71 -0.50
CA THR A 113 -2.57 -3.84 -1.84
C THR A 113 -4.08 -3.97 -1.72
N GLN A 114 -4.81 -3.18 -2.53
CA GLN A 114 -6.24 -3.39 -2.67
C GLN A 114 -6.47 -4.56 -3.63
N GLU A 115 -6.91 -5.70 -3.09
CA GLU A 115 -7.18 -6.90 -3.87
C GLU A 115 -8.57 -6.86 -4.52
N LEU A 116 -8.66 -7.33 -5.77
CA LEU A 116 -9.93 -7.43 -6.50
C LEU A 116 -10.84 -8.54 -5.94
N PHE A 117 -10.22 -9.60 -5.41
CA PHE A 117 -10.91 -10.75 -4.85
C PHE A 117 -10.28 -11.10 -3.50
N ASN A 118 -11.11 -11.22 -2.47
CA ASN A 118 -10.63 -11.64 -1.16
C ASN A 118 -10.41 -13.17 -1.17
N ASP A 119 -9.15 -13.58 -1.33
CA ASP A 119 -8.75 -14.99 -1.29
C ASP A 119 -8.39 -15.48 0.12
N SER A 120 -8.90 -14.83 1.17
CA SER A 120 -8.68 -15.23 2.57
C SER A 120 -9.33 -16.58 2.94
N ARG A 121 -9.70 -17.41 1.96
CA ARG A 121 -10.22 -18.75 2.20
C ARG A 121 -9.05 -19.71 2.25
N THR A 122 -8.79 -20.25 3.43
CA THR A 122 -7.96 -21.43 3.56
C THR A 122 -8.69 -22.61 2.92
N VAL A 123 -8.35 -22.91 1.68
CA VAL A 123 -8.79 -24.13 1.00
C VAL A 123 -7.79 -25.23 1.33
N ASP A 124 -8.29 -26.42 1.62
CA ASP A 124 -7.45 -27.60 1.79
C ASP A 124 -6.60 -27.84 0.51
N PRO A 125 -5.28 -28.13 0.62
CA PRO A 125 -4.43 -28.28 -0.56
C PRO A 125 -4.87 -29.36 -1.55
N GLU A 126 -5.44 -30.48 -1.06
CA GLU A 126 -5.97 -31.52 -1.95
C GLU A 126 -7.21 -31.03 -2.69
N MET A 127 -8.09 -30.33 -2.00
CA MET A 127 -9.26 -29.68 -2.60
C MET A 127 -8.85 -28.61 -3.63
N GLN A 128 -7.82 -27.82 -3.34
CA GLN A 128 -7.29 -26.81 -4.26
C GLN A 128 -6.72 -27.46 -5.53
N ALA A 129 -5.98 -28.56 -5.39
CA ALA A 129 -5.45 -29.31 -6.53
C ALA A 129 -6.57 -29.93 -7.39
N ILE A 130 -7.66 -30.42 -6.78
CA ILE A 130 -8.83 -30.93 -7.50
C ILE A 130 -9.50 -29.80 -8.29
N MET A 131 -9.76 -28.65 -7.65
CA MET A 131 -10.35 -27.49 -8.32
C MET A 131 -9.50 -27.00 -9.50
N LEU A 132 -8.17 -26.92 -9.33
CA LEU A 132 -7.27 -26.50 -10.39
C LEU A 132 -7.28 -27.48 -11.58
N ARG A 133 -7.36 -28.80 -11.34
CA ARG A 133 -7.49 -29.80 -12.41
C ARG A 133 -8.79 -29.65 -13.19
N GLU A 134 -9.90 -29.41 -12.51
CA GLU A 134 -11.20 -29.18 -13.17
C GLU A 134 -11.20 -27.91 -14.02
N LEU A 135 -10.50 -26.86 -13.57
CA LEU A 135 -10.40 -25.58 -14.29
C LEU A 135 -9.42 -25.61 -15.46
N ALA A 136 -8.43 -26.52 -15.45
CA ALA A 136 -7.32 -26.55 -16.41
C ALA A 136 -7.77 -26.64 -17.88
N GLY A 137 -8.86 -27.36 -18.14
CA GLY A 137 -9.40 -27.50 -19.50
C GLY A 137 -10.00 -26.20 -20.07
N LYS A 138 -10.49 -25.30 -19.21
CA LYS A 138 -11.18 -24.07 -19.61
C LYS A 138 -10.34 -22.81 -19.41
N TYR A 139 -9.45 -22.81 -18.42
CA TYR A 139 -8.63 -21.65 -18.03
C TYR A 139 -7.16 -22.05 -17.88
N PRO A 140 -6.49 -22.49 -18.95
CA PRO A 140 -5.15 -23.08 -18.88
C PRO A 140 -4.12 -22.13 -18.26
N TYR A 141 -4.12 -20.84 -18.65
CA TYR A 141 -3.14 -19.86 -18.13
C TYR A 141 -3.39 -19.46 -16.68
N VAL A 142 -4.66 -19.44 -16.23
CA VAL A 142 -4.99 -19.16 -14.82
C VAL A 142 -4.45 -20.29 -13.95
N VAL A 143 -4.63 -21.53 -14.40
CA VAL A 143 -4.14 -22.71 -13.67
C VAL A 143 -2.61 -22.80 -13.73
N GLU A 144 -1.98 -22.43 -14.84
CA GLU A 144 -0.52 -22.36 -14.96
C GLU A 144 0.08 -21.42 -13.91
N ILE A 145 -0.43 -20.19 -13.80
CA ILE A 145 0.04 -19.22 -12.79
C ILE A 145 -0.30 -19.68 -11.37
N ALA A 146 -1.53 -20.15 -11.13
CA ALA A 146 -1.93 -20.62 -9.79
C ALA A 146 -1.11 -21.84 -9.31
N GLY A 147 -0.72 -22.72 -10.24
CA GLY A 147 0.17 -23.85 -9.97
C GLY A 147 1.63 -23.45 -9.75
N ALA A 148 2.09 -22.35 -10.34
CA ALA A 148 3.43 -21.80 -10.10
C ALA A 148 3.51 -21.03 -8.77
N ALA A 149 2.41 -20.39 -8.35
CA ALA A 149 2.31 -19.64 -7.08
C ALA A 149 2.23 -20.55 -5.83
N SER A 150 1.96 -21.84 -6.01
CA SER A 150 1.95 -22.82 -4.93
C SER A 150 3.31 -23.53 -4.88
N HIS A 151 3.98 -23.44 -3.71
CA HIS A 151 5.22 -24.13 -3.31
C HIS A 151 6.54 -23.36 -3.41
N GLU A 152 6.79 -22.53 -2.40
CA GLU A 152 8.02 -22.70 -1.60
C GLU A 152 7.59 -22.96 -0.15
N GLY A 153 7.75 -24.20 0.33
CA GLY A 153 7.53 -24.56 1.75
C GLY A 153 8.52 -23.91 2.72
N GLU A 154 9.44 -23.10 2.21
CA GLU A 154 10.37 -22.25 2.96
C GLU A 154 10.10 -20.74 2.76
N SER A 155 9.13 -20.36 1.93
CA SER A 155 8.73 -18.97 1.82
C SER A 155 8.06 -18.56 3.12
N VAL A 156 8.66 -17.59 3.81
CA VAL A 156 8.26 -17.03 5.11
C VAL A 156 6.90 -16.30 5.03
N VAL A 157 6.22 -16.36 3.89
CA VAL A 157 5.15 -15.46 3.52
C VAL A 157 3.83 -16.23 3.40
N GLY A 158 2.82 -15.77 4.14
CA GLY A 158 1.52 -16.42 4.26
C GLY A 158 0.74 -16.49 2.93
N PRO A 159 -0.36 -17.26 2.90
CA PRO A 159 -1.14 -17.47 1.68
C PRO A 159 -1.82 -16.17 1.23
N GLY A 160 -1.43 -15.63 0.07
CA GLY A 160 -2.14 -14.53 -0.59
C GLY A 160 -1.33 -13.84 -1.69
N CYS A 161 -2.00 -13.09 -2.58
CA CYS A 161 -1.38 -12.29 -3.63
C CYS A 161 -0.69 -11.00 -3.13
N ASP A 162 -1.02 -10.55 -1.91
CA ASP A 162 -0.37 -9.39 -1.25
C ASP A 162 0.65 -9.86 -0.21
N ASP A 163 1.51 -10.78 -0.61
CA ASP A 163 2.59 -11.27 0.23
C ASP A 163 3.74 -10.22 0.30
N GLN A 164 4.68 -10.35 1.25
CA GLN A 164 5.79 -9.39 1.40
C GLN A 164 6.67 -9.29 0.14
N PHE A 165 6.97 -10.41 -0.51
CA PHE A 165 7.81 -10.44 -1.68
C PHE A 165 7.11 -9.78 -2.87
N GLU A 166 5.86 -10.15 -3.14
CA GLU A 166 5.06 -9.58 -4.23
C GLU A 166 4.81 -8.08 -4.03
N PHE A 167 4.61 -7.65 -2.78
CA PHE A 167 4.50 -6.23 -2.45
C PHE A 167 5.79 -5.46 -2.75
N GLU A 168 6.95 -5.98 -2.31
CA GLU A 168 8.25 -5.36 -2.58
C GLU A 168 8.58 -5.35 -4.07
N PHE A 169 8.31 -6.45 -4.78
CA PHE A 169 8.50 -6.56 -6.22
C PHE A 169 7.69 -5.49 -6.98
N ALA A 170 6.40 -5.35 -6.67
CA ALA A 170 5.54 -4.34 -7.28
C ALA A 170 6.00 -2.92 -6.91
N LEU A 171 6.38 -2.69 -5.67
CA LEU A 171 6.88 -1.39 -5.21
C LEU A 171 8.16 -0.99 -5.96
N ASP A 172 9.12 -1.90 -6.06
CA ASP A 172 10.41 -1.63 -6.72
C ASP A 172 10.21 -1.37 -8.22
N LEU A 173 9.32 -2.13 -8.88
CA LEU A 173 8.94 -1.88 -10.27
C LEU A 173 8.33 -0.48 -10.47
N LEU A 174 7.43 -0.05 -9.57
CA LEU A 174 6.82 1.27 -9.63
C LEU A 174 7.87 2.37 -9.44
N LEU A 175 8.73 2.24 -8.42
CA LEU A 175 9.77 3.22 -8.13
C LEU A 175 10.79 3.36 -9.27
N ASP A 176 11.19 2.25 -9.89
CA ASP A 176 12.02 2.24 -11.09
C ASP A 176 11.34 2.96 -12.26
N GLY A 177 10.05 2.72 -12.47
CA GLY A 177 9.26 3.39 -13.50
C GLY A 177 9.18 4.90 -13.29
N PHE A 178 8.93 5.32 -12.04
CA PHE A 178 8.86 6.73 -11.65
C PHE A 178 10.19 7.46 -11.87
N GLU A 179 11.31 6.80 -11.57
CA GLU A 179 12.65 7.33 -11.83
C GLU A 179 12.87 7.59 -13.32
N ARG A 180 12.51 6.64 -14.18
CA ARG A 180 12.63 6.79 -15.64
C ARG A 180 11.79 7.94 -16.17
N LEU A 181 10.55 8.07 -15.70
CA LEU A 181 9.65 9.16 -16.10
C LEU A 181 10.19 10.53 -15.67
N ARG A 182 10.72 10.64 -14.45
CA ARG A 182 11.36 11.87 -13.95
C ARG A 182 12.55 12.28 -14.82
N HIS A 183 13.39 11.33 -15.22
CA HIS A 183 14.53 11.60 -16.10
C HIS A 183 14.10 12.03 -17.51
N ALA A 184 13.02 11.46 -18.04
CA ALA A 184 12.47 11.83 -19.34
C ALA A 184 11.95 13.27 -19.35
N GLU A 185 11.15 13.67 -18.35
CA GLU A 185 10.61 15.03 -18.19
C GLU A 185 11.74 16.08 -18.03
N SER A 186 12.78 15.73 -17.27
CA SER A 186 13.96 16.58 -17.11
C SER A 186 14.69 16.82 -18.45
N SER A 187 14.86 15.76 -19.25
CA SER A 187 15.56 15.83 -20.53
C SER A 187 14.78 16.62 -21.59
N GLU A 188 13.45 16.53 -21.58
CA GLU A 188 12.58 17.29 -22.49
C GLU A 188 12.60 18.79 -22.15
N THR A 189 12.58 19.13 -20.87
CA THR A 189 12.70 20.52 -20.39
C THR A 189 14.02 21.16 -20.82
N THR A 190 15.14 20.42 -20.75
CA THR A 190 16.45 20.91 -21.20
C THR A 190 16.48 21.15 -22.71
N LYS A 191 15.95 20.24 -23.53
CA LYS A 191 15.92 20.40 -24.99
C LYS A 191 15.09 21.61 -25.45
N ILE A 192 13.96 21.87 -24.78
CA ILE A 192 13.13 23.04 -25.08
C ILE A 192 13.90 24.33 -24.79
N ALA A 193 14.59 24.40 -23.64
CA ALA A 193 15.38 25.57 -23.28
C ALA A 193 16.50 25.86 -24.30
N GLU A 194 17.23 24.82 -24.74
CA GLU A 194 18.30 24.94 -25.75
C GLU A 194 17.80 25.32 -27.15
N SER A 195 16.57 24.93 -27.53
CA SER A 195 15.99 25.29 -28.83
C SER A 195 15.43 26.73 -28.88
N THR A 196 15.28 27.39 -27.73
CA THR A 196 14.70 28.74 -27.63
C THR A 196 15.73 29.84 -27.34
N GLY A 197 17.01 29.49 -27.17
CA GLY A 197 18.14 30.41 -26.97
C GLY A 197 18.99 30.55 -28.22
#